data_AF-A0AA96F3Y9-F1
#
_entry.id   AF-A0AA96F3Y9-F1
#
_cell.length_a   1.000
_cell.length_b   1.000
_cell.length_c   1.000
_cell.angle_alpha   90.00
_cell.angle_beta   90.00
_cell.angle_gamma   90.00
#
_symmetry.space_group_name_H-M   'P 1'
#
loop_
_entity.id
_entity.type
_entity.pdbx_description
1 polymer ?
#
loop_
_entity_poly.entity_id
_entity_poly.type
_entity_poly.pdbx_seq_one_letter_code
_entity_poly.pdbx_strand_id
1 'polypeptide(L)'
;MFDNFLIKADSLKNEVIDGKVIGFTMAVKHANYRGVFLSLHNGYFIEVDGVDYPVSAQTFEINGKPPRTFEEIKTAVWEHWDYPDAAILHIAAPGGLAEGDHTVRFQQSVIAAYGYLPTDEEWVANPPTPGTGAGSDKTPYIVTYTLPLSGTTTSKEVTPR
;
A
#
# COMPACT_ATOMS: atom_id res chain seq x y z
N MET A 1 -6.96 -18.56 -1.12
CA MET A 1 -6.90 -17.33 -1.94
C MET A 1 -5.44 -16.89 -2.00
N PHE A 2 -4.99 -16.27 -3.08
CA PHE A 2 -3.59 -15.82 -3.22
C PHE A 2 -3.24 -14.64 -2.30
N ASP A 3 -4.21 -14.16 -1.54
CA ASP A 3 -4.07 -12.97 -0.71
C ASP A 3 -2.97 -13.10 0.33
N ASN A 4 -2.58 -14.30 0.77
CA ASN A 4 -1.43 -14.53 1.67
C ASN A 4 -0.06 -14.22 1.01
N PHE A 5 -0.03 -13.85 -0.26
CA PHE A 5 1.19 -13.57 -1.03
C PHE A 5 1.22 -12.13 -1.57
N LEU A 6 0.33 -11.25 -1.09
CA LEU A 6 0.30 -9.85 -1.52
C LEU A 6 1.35 -8.99 -0.84
N ILE A 7 1.93 -9.46 0.26
CA ILE A 7 3.14 -8.88 0.86
C ILE A 7 4.28 -9.88 0.71
N LYS A 8 5.45 -9.40 0.25
CA LYS A 8 6.66 -10.23 0.20
C LYS A 8 7.20 -10.43 1.63
N ALA A 9 7.31 -11.68 2.07
CA ALA A 9 7.55 -12.00 3.48
C ALA A 9 8.85 -11.38 4.08
N ASP A 10 9.89 -11.23 3.27
CA ASP A 10 11.22 -10.73 3.65
C ASP A 10 11.42 -9.22 3.35
N SER A 11 10.33 -8.48 3.16
CA SER A 11 10.38 -7.08 2.71
C SER A 11 10.09 -6.05 3.79
N LEU A 12 9.60 -6.45 4.96
CA LEU A 12 9.32 -5.51 6.06
C LEU A 12 10.64 -4.97 6.62
N LYS A 13 10.88 -3.67 6.47
CA LYS A 13 12.12 -3.00 6.89
C LYS A 13 11.85 -1.61 7.43
N ASN A 14 12.59 -1.19 8.46
CA ASN A 14 12.59 0.20 8.89
C ASN A 14 13.24 1.08 7.83
N GLU A 15 12.67 2.24 7.56
CA GLU A 15 13.18 3.21 6.59
C GLU A 15 13.97 4.31 7.30
N VAL A 16 15.19 4.56 6.81
CA VAL A 16 16.13 5.50 7.39
C VAL A 16 16.46 6.60 6.37
N ILE A 17 16.31 7.85 6.80
CA ILE A 17 16.78 9.05 6.09
C ILE A 17 17.67 9.84 7.05
N ASP A 18 18.88 10.20 6.60
CA ASP A 18 19.87 10.96 7.37
C ASP A 18 20.15 10.39 8.78
N GLY A 19 20.21 9.06 8.88
CA GLY A 19 20.47 8.35 10.12
C GLY A 19 19.29 8.31 11.11
N LYS A 20 18.10 8.79 10.72
CA LYS A 20 16.88 8.72 11.51
C LYS A 20 15.89 7.74 10.90
N VAL A 21 15.29 6.90 11.73
CA VAL A 21 14.19 6.02 11.31
C VAL A 21 12.92 6.86 11.16
N ILE A 22 12.43 7.00 9.94
CA ILE A 22 11.26 7.82 9.60
C ILE A 22 9.97 7.00 9.49
N GLY A 23 10.09 5.68 9.40
CA GLY A 23 8.98 4.80 9.08
C GLY A 23 9.43 3.38 8.81
N PHE A 24 8.62 2.66 8.05
CA PHE A 24 8.93 1.33 7.54
C PHE A 24 8.37 1.13 6.15
N THR A 25 8.92 0.17 5.43
CA THR A 25 8.53 -0.20 4.07
C THR A 25 8.19 -1.67 3.99
N MET A 26 7.35 -2.02 3.03
CA MET A 26 7.10 -3.41 2.62
C MET A 26 6.84 -3.48 1.12
N ALA A 27 7.26 -4.58 0.48
CA ALA A 27 6.99 -4.83 -0.93
C ALA A 27 5.62 -5.48 -1.08
N VAL A 28 4.72 -4.79 -1.79
CA VAL A 28 3.34 -5.21 -2.03
C VAL A 28 3.12 -5.60 -3.48
N LYS A 29 2.20 -6.54 -3.70
CA LYS A 29 1.78 -7.03 -5.03
C LYS A 29 0.32 -6.72 -5.28
N HIS A 30 -0.05 -6.74 -6.55
CA HIS A 30 -1.42 -6.52 -6.96
C HIS A 30 -2.22 -7.83 -6.99
N ALA A 31 -3.46 -7.79 -6.49
CA ALA A 31 -4.31 -8.97 -6.44
C ALA A 31 -5.03 -9.29 -7.77
N ASN A 32 -5.13 -8.33 -8.70
CA ASN A 32 -5.72 -8.58 -10.02
C ASN A 32 -4.65 -8.99 -11.04
N TYR A 33 -4.86 -10.12 -11.72
CA TYR A 33 -3.94 -10.60 -12.75
C TYR A 33 -3.78 -9.66 -13.95
N ARG A 34 -4.69 -8.69 -14.13
CA ARG A 34 -4.60 -7.68 -15.19
C ARG A 34 -3.71 -6.50 -14.85
N GLY A 35 -3.27 -6.35 -13.60
CA GLY A 35 -2.76 -5.07 -13.15
C GLY A 35 -3.89 -4.06 -12.93
N VAL A 36 -3.52 -2.81 -12.67
CA VAL A 36 -4.45 -1.70 -12.54
C VAL A 36 -3.80 -0.37 -12.92
N PHE A 37 -4.57 0.58 -13.45
CA PHE A 37 -4.15 1.98 -13.50
C PHE A 37 -4.05 2.58 -12.11
N LEU A 38 -2.98 3.32 -11.83
CA LEU A 38 -2.73 3.89 -10.49
C LEU A 38 -3.83 4.83 -10.01
N SER A 39 -4.54 5.48 -10.94
CA SER A 39 -5.70 6.33 -10.61
C SER A 39 -6.85 5.60 -9.92
N LEU A 40 -6.90 4.26 -9.99
CA LEU A 40 -7.91 3.44 -9.34
C LEU A 40 -7.44 2.86 -7.99
N HIS A 41 -6.19 3.13 -7.60
CA HIS A 41 -5.64 2.64 -6.36
C HIS A 41 -5.85 3.66 -5.24
N ASN A 42 -6.65 3.27 -4.24
CA ASN A 42 -7.10 4.16 -3.16
C ASN A 42 -6.40 3.88 -1.82
N GLY A 43 -5.21 3.27 -1.86
CA GLY A 43 -4.43 2.95 -0.67
C GLY A 43 -4.74 1.61 -0.04
N TYR A 44 -4.34 1.50 1.23
CA TYR A 44 -4.38 0.25 1.99
C TYR A 44 -4.96 0.49 3.38
N PHE A 45 -5.66 -0.53 3.89
CA PHE A 45 -5.77 -0.69 5.33
C PHE A 45 -4.49 -1.36 5.82
N ILE A 46 -3.83 -0.73 6.78
CA ILE A 46 -2.62 -1.24 7.41
C ILE A 46 -2.77 -1.09 8.91
N GLU A 47 -2.67 -2.21 9.63
CA GLU A 47 -2.50 -2.24 11.07
C GLU A 47 -1.25 -3.09 11.36
N VAL A 48 -0.37 -2.63 12.24
CA VAL A 48 0.80 -3.38 12.70
C VAL A 48 0.77 -3.46 14.22
N ASP A 49 0.73 -4.68 14.75
CA ASP A 49 0.68 -4.95 16.20
C ASP A 49 -0.41 -4.15 16.95
N GLY A 50 -1.58 -3.99 16.33
CA GLY A 50 -2.71 -3.23 16.91
C GLY A 50 -2.64 -1.72 16.70
N VAL A 51 -1.67 -1.21 15.95
CA VAL A 51 -1.56 0.22 15.59
C VAL A 51 -1.99 0.42 14.14
N ASP A 52 -3.05 1.21 13.94
CA ASP A 52 -3.53 1.59 12.61
C ASP A 52 -2.68 2.68 11.97
N TYR A 53 -2.36 2.51 10.69
CA TYR A 53 -1.65 3.49 9.88
C TYR A 53 -2.57 4.03 8.77
N PRO A 54 -3.04 5.29 8.88
CA PRO A 54 -3.99 5.85 7.94
C PRO A 54 -3.37 6.04 6.56
N VAL A 55 -4.19 6.10 5.51
CA VAL A 55 -3.75 6.35 4.12
C VAL A 55 -2.90 7.61 3.99
N SER A 56 -3.16 8.64 4.81
CA SER A 56 -2.37 9.88 4.83
C SER A 56 -0.92 9.70 5.29
N ALA A 57 -0.58 8.57 5.93
CA ALA A 57 0.79 8.21 6.30
C ALA A 57 1.47 7.33 5.24
N GLN A 58 0.78 7.00 4.14
CA GLN A 58 1.23 6.03 3.15
C GLN A 58 1.72 6.73 1.87
N THR A 59 2.84 6.26 1.32
CA THR A 59 3.26 6.60 -0.04
C THR A 59 3.64 5.34 -0.82
N PHE A 60 3.46 5.42 -2.14
CA PHE A 60 3.54 4.28 -3.05
C PHE A 60 4.61 4.52 -4.12
N GLU A 61 5.59 3.61 -4.16
CA GLU A 61 6.71 3.62 -5.10
C GLU A 61 6.54 2.46 -6.09
N ILE A 62 6.49 2.78 -7.39
CA ILE A 62 6.35 1.80 -8.47
C ILE A 62 6.86 2.40 -9.78
N ASN A 63 7.14 1.57 -10.78
CA ASN A 63 7.54 1.99 -12.13
C ASN A 63 8.79 2.89 -12.16
N GLY A 64 9.70 2.73 -11.20
CA GLY A 64 10.91 3.54 -11.07
C GLY A 64 10.65 5.02 -10.75
N LYS A 65 9.43 5.37 -10.33
CA LYS A 65 9.07 6.71 -9.85
C LYS A 65 9.19 6.76 -8.33
N PRO A 66 9.56 7.93 -7.77
CA PRO A 66 9.67 8.08 -6.32
C PRO A 66 8.32 7.84 -5.62
N PRO A 67 8.34 7.61 -4.29
CA PRO A 67 7.13 7.43 -3.51
C PRO A 67 6.18 8.62 -3.66
N ARG A 68 4.90 8.34 -3.94
CA ARG A 68 3.84 9.35 -4.09
C ARG A 68 2.65 8.99 -3.21
N THR A 69 1.96 9.99 -2.70
CA THR A 69 0.70 9.81 -1.97
C THR A 69 -0.39 9.25 -2.88
N PHE A 70 -1.43 8.68 -2.27
CA PHE A 70 -2.59 8.20 -3.02
C PHE A 70 -3.38 9.34 -3.69
N GLU A 71 -3.36 10.55 -3.12
CA GLU A 71 -3.93 11.75 -3.77
C GLU A 71 -3.17 12.14 -5.04
N GLU A 72 -1.84 12.05 -5.05
CA GLU A 72 -1.05 12.34 -6.24
C GLU A 72 -1.30 11.31 -7.35
N ILE A 73 -1.29 10.02 -7.04
CA ILE A 73 -1.46 8.96 -8.06
C ILE A 73 -2.91 8.82 -8.54
N LYS A 74 -3.90 9.35 -7.81
CA LYS A 74 -5.32 9.40 -8.24
C LYS A 74 -5.50 10.04 -9.62
N THR A 75 -4.59 10.93 -10.03
CA THR A 75 -4.61 11.57 -11.36
C THR A 75 -3.74 10.88 -12.41
N ALA A 76 -3.01 9.83 -12.04
CA ALA A 76 -2.10 9.08 -12.90
C ALA A 76 -2.83 8.08 -13.81
N VAL A 77 -3.72 8.58 -14.67
CA VAL A 77 -4.62 7.78 -15.54
C VAL A 77 -3.92 7.02 -16.67
N TRP A 78 -2.63 7.27 -16.91
CA TRP A 78 -1.83 6.63 -17.95
C TRP A 78 -0.78 5.67 -17.37
N GLU A 79 -0.63 5.64 -16.05
CA GLU A 79 0.37 4.82 -15.38
C GLU A 79 -0.28 3.53 -14.90
N HIS A 80 0.19 2.42 -15.43
CA HIS A 80 -0.31 1.10 -15.11
C HIS A 80 0.66 0.39 -14.15
N TRP A 81 0.12 -0.28 -13.14
CA TRP A 81 0.85 -1.20 -12.28
C TRP A 81 0.63 -2.62 -12.82
N ASP A 82 1.68 -3.17 -13.43
CA ASP A 82 1.61 -4.49 -14.02
C ASP A 82 1.66 -5.59 -12.94
N TYR A 83 0.87 -6.64 -13.15
CA TYR A 83 0.72 -7.74 -12.19
C TYR A 83 2.03 -8.37 -11.67
N PRO A 84 3.09 -8.56 -12.50
CA PRO A 84 4.34 -9.14 -12.02
C PRO A 84 5.14 -8.23 -11.08
N ASP A 85 4.90 -6.92 -11.13
CA ASP A 85 5.75 -5.94 -10.48
C ASP A 85 5.35 -5.76 -9.02
N ALA A 86 6.36 -5.75 -8.15
CA ALA A 86 6.17 -5.39 -6.74
C ALA A 86 6.38 -3.89 -6.58
N ALA A 87 5.44 -3.23 -5.89
CA ALA A 87 5.59 -1.86 -5.45
C ALA A 87 6.18 -1.81 -4.04
N ILE A 88 6.80 -0.69 -3.67
CA ILE A 88 7.19 -0.43 -2.29
C ILE A 88 6.13 0.48 -1.66
N LEU A 89 5.50 -0.01 -0.60
CA LEU A 89 4.61 0.77 0.24
C LEU A 89 5.44 1.30 1.41
N HIS A 90 5.48 2.62 1.54
CA HIS A 90 6.13 3.33 2.64
C HIS A 90 5.08 3.76 3.64
N ILE A 91 5.38 3.59 4.92
CA ILE A 91 4.52 4.00 6.03
C ILE A 91 5.32 4.95 6.93
N ALA A 92 4.87 6.20 7.02
CA ALA A 92 5.43 7.18 7.94
C ALA A 92 5.12 6.78 9.38
N ALA A 93 6.17 6.47 10.14
CA ALA A 93 6.08 6.00 11.51
C ALA A 93 7.41 6.33 12.22
N PRO A 94 7.58 7.56 12.75
CA PRO A 94 8.83 7.97 13.39
C PRO A 94 9.26 6.98 14.48
N GLY A 95 10.52 6.52 14.41
CA GLY A 95 11.04 5.47 15.30
C GLY A 95 10.89 4.04 14.76
N GLY A 96 10.03 3.84 13.75
CA GLY A 96 9.83 2.57 13.07
C GLY A 96 9.24 1.47 13.96
N LEU A 97 9.48 0.23 13.56
CA LEU A 97 9.09 -0.98 14.26
C LEU A 97 10.24 -1.52 15.13
N ALA A 98 9.91 -2.18 16.23
CA ALA A 98 10.90 -2.89 17.05
C ALA A 98 11.49 -4.10 16.30
N GLU A 99 12.64 -4.63 16.73
CA GLU A 99 13.14 -5.88 16.13
C GLU A 99 12.24 -7.07 16.49
N GLY A 100 12.01 -7.97 15.52
CA GLY A 100 11.26 -9.21 15.72
C GLY A 100 10.22 -9.46 14.65
N ASP A 101 9.26 -10.33 14.97
CA ASP A 101 8.12 -10.64 14.11
C ASP A 101 6.96 -9.69 14.44
N HIS A 102 6.32 -9.17 13.39
CA HIS A 102 5.17 -8.27 13.49
C HIS A 102 3.91 -8.92 12.93
N THR A 103 2.77 -8.66 13.57
CA THR A 103 1.46 -8.98 13.03
C THR A 103 0.98 -7.83 12.16
N VAL A 104 0.95 -8.04 10.85
CA VAL A 104 0.49 -7.05 9.88
C VAL A 104 -0.89 -7.44 9.36
N ARG A 105 -1.88 -6.60 9.58
CA ARG A 105 -3.20 -6.72 8.96
C ARG A 105 -3.29 -5.79 7.76
N PHE A 106 -3.83 -6.31 6.67
CA PHE A 106 -3.72 -5.71 5.36
C PHE A 106 -5.01 -5.87 4.56
N GLN A 107 -5.43 -4.82 3.87
CA GLN A 107 -6.41 -4.89 2.78
C GLN A 107 -6.04 -3.88 1.69
N GLN A 108 -6.03 -4.30 0.42
CA GLN A 108 -5.81 -3.42 -0.72
C GLN A 108 -7.13 -2.77 -1.15
N SER A 109 -7.12 -1.44 -1.36
CA SER A 109 -8.25 -0.74 -1.97
C SER A 109 -7.94 -0.38 -3.41
N VAL A 110 -8.63 -1.04 -4.32
CA VAL A 110 -8.57 -0.84 -5.77
C VAL A 110 -9.99 -0.81 -6.32
N ILE A 111 -10.37 0.32 -6.90
CA ILE A 111 -11.72 0.58 -7.42
C ILE A 111 -11.78 0.15 -8.89
N ALA A 112 -11.70 -1.17 -9.11
CA ALA A 112 -11.71 -1.77 -10.45
C ALA A 112 -13.02 -2.52 -10.74
N ALA A 113 -14.16 -1.85 -10.54
CA ALA A 113 -15.48 -2.44 -10.79
C ALA A 113 -15.69 -2.74 -12.29
N TYR A 114 -16.46 -3.81 -12.57
CA TYR A 114 -16.87 -4.16 -13.92
C TYR A 114 -18.28 -3.66 -14.20
N GLY A 115 -18.40 -2.71 -15.13
CA GLY A 115 -19.66 -2.06 -15.45
C GLY A 115 -20.02 -0.97 -14.46
N TYR A 116 -21.19 -0.36 -14.66
CA TYR A 116 -21.68 0.70 -13.81
C TYR A 116 -22.52 0.11 -12.67
N LEU A 117 -22.13 0.38 -11.43
CA LEU A 117 -22.78 -0.09 -10.21
C LEU A 117 -23.56 1.04 -9.52
N PRO A 118 -24.58 0.71 -8.70
CA PRO A 118 -25.32 1.71 -7.92
C PRO A 118 -24.46 2.59 -7.00
N THR A 119 -23.25 2.15 -6.67
CA THR A 119 -22.29 2.84 -5.79
C THR A 119 -21.39 3.82 -6.52
N ASP A 120 -21.34 3.80 -7.86
CA ASP A 120 -20.27 4.48 -8.61
C ASP A 120 -20.35 6.01 -8.49
N GLU A 121 -21.54 6.60 -8.54
CA GLU A 121 -21.71 8.06 -8.34
C GLU A 121 -21.20 8.50 -6.97
N GLU A 122 -21.49 7.70 -5.93
CA GLU A 122 -21.02 7.99 -4.58
C GLU A 122 -19.50 7.84 -4.49
N TRP A 123 -18.92 6.78 -5.05
CA TRP A 123 -17.50 6.49 -4.93
C TRP A 123 -16.61 7.40 -5.78
N VAL A 124 -17.13 7.98 -6.86
CA VAL A 124 -16.45 9.05 -7.59
C VAL A 124 -16.25 10.27 -6.70
N ALA A 125 -17.26 10.65 -5.91
CA ALA A 125 -17.18 11.79 -5.00
C ALA A 125 -16.45 11.44 -3.69
N ASN A 126 -16.72 10.25 -3.14
CA ASN A 126 -16.30 9.78 -1.83
C ASN A 126 -15.79 8.34 -1.95
N PRO A 127 -14.51 8.15 -2.35
CA PRO A 127 -13.93 6.82 -2.44
C PRO A 127 -14.06 6.04 -1.12
N PRO A 128 -14.37 4.74 -1.16
CA PRO A 128 -14.55 3.95 0.04
C PRO A 128 -13.26 3.87 0.86
N THR A 129 -13.40 3.90 2.18
CA THR A 129 -12.25 3.77 3.09
C THR A 129 -11.69 2.35 3.05
N PRO A 130 -10.37 2.18 2.85
CA PRO A 130 -9.73 0.87 2.95
C PRO A 130 -10.00 0.20 4.30
N GLY A 131 -10.17 -1.12 4.31
CA GLY A 131 -10.43 -1.92 5.51
C GLY A 131 -11.89 -2.33 5.68
N THR A 132 -12.79 -1.74 4.90
CA THR A 132 -14.24 -2.05 4.91
C THR A 132 -14.62 -3.19 3.95
N GLY A 133 -13.72 -3.56 3.02
CA GLY A 133 -14.02 -4.44 1.89
C GLY A 133 -14.76 -3.76 0.73
N ALA A 134 -15.22 -2.52 0.89
CA ALA A 134 -15.76 -1.73 -0.22
C ALA A 134 -14.61 -1.22 -1.11
N GLY A 135 -14.76 -1.33 -2.43
CA GLY A 135 -13.73 -0.89 -3.39
C GLY A 135 -12.39 -1.61 -3.23
N SER A 136 -12.40 -2.88 -2.83
CA SER A 136 -11.17 -3.67 -2.59
C SER A 136 -10.85 -4.68 -3.70
N ASP A 137 -11.60 -4.65 -4.80
CA ASP A 137 -11.56 -5.60 -5.92
C ASP A 137 -11.41 -7.06 -5.47
N LYS A 138 -10.21 -7.66 -5.61
CA LYS A 138 -9.94 -9.06 -5.26
C LYS A 138 -9.64 -9.30 -3.78
N THR A 139 -9.59 -8.26 -2.96
CA THR A 139 -9.21 -8.35 -1.54
C THR A 139 -10.33 -7.90 -0.58
N PRO A 140 -11.53 -8.50 -0.61
CA PRO A 140 -12.68 -8.06 0.22
C PRO A 140 -12.48 -8.23 1.72
N TYR A 141 -11.49 -9.00 2.15
CA TYR A 141 -11.24 -9.29 3.57
C TYR A 141 -9.89 -8.74 4.00
N ILE A 142 -9.79 -8.39 5.28
CA ILE A 142 -8.51 -8.08 5.92
C ILE A 142 -7.75 -9.40 6.09
N VAL A 143 -6.53 -9.43 5.57
CA VAL A 143 -5.62 -10.57 5.67
C VAL A 143 -4.58 -10.27 6.75
N THR A 144 -4.23 -11.29 7.53
CA THR A 144 -3.22 -11.17 8.60
C THR A 144 -1.96 -11.91 8.19
N TYR A 145 -0.82 -11.25 8.36
CA TYR A 145 0.52 -11.77 8.10
C TYR A 145 1.33 -11.73 9.39
N THR A 146 2.26 -12.67 9.52
CA THR A 146 3.36 -12.58 10.49
C THR A 146 4.64 -12.36 9.70
N LEU A 147 5.25 -11.18 9.84
CA LEU A 147 6.40 -10.75 9.04
C LEU A 147 7.60 -10.44 9.94
N PRO A 148 8.77 -11.05 9.72
CA PRO A 148 9.98 -10.66 10.42
C PRO A 148 10.49 -9.31 9.92
N LEU A 149 10.85 -8.41 10.83
CA LEU A 149 11.58 -7.19 10.48
C LEU A 149 12.97 -7.60 9.96
N SER A 150 13.18 -7.41 8.66
CA SER A 150 14.36 -7.90 7.94
C SER A 150 15.53 -6.90 7.97
N GLY A 151 15.47 -5.88 8.85
CA GLY A 151 16.50 -4.85 9.03
C GLY A 151 16.03 -3.45 8.61
N THR A 152 16.98 -2.64 8.12
CA THR A 152 16.74 -1.26 7.67
C THR A 152 16.98 -1.10 6.17
N THR A 153 16.30 -0.13 5.56
CA THR A 153 16.59 0.36 4.21
C THR A 153 16.94 1.85 4.29
N THR A 154 17.96 2.26 3.53
CA THR A 154 18.38 3.67 3.46
C THR A 154 17.81 4.30 2.21
N SER A 155 16.96 5.30 2.39
CA SER A 155 16.41 6.11 1.30
C SER A 155 17.11 7.46 1.25
N LYS A 156 17.26 8.02 0.05
CA LYS A 156 17.67 9.42 -0.10
C LYS A 156 16.43 10.29 0.01
N GLU A 157 16.55 11.45 0.64
CA GLU A 157 15.47 12.43 0.64
C GLU A 157 15.14 12.79 -0.81
N VAL A 158 13.91 12.48 -1.22
CA VAL A 158 13.40 12.89 -2.53
C VAL A 158 12.79 14.27 -2.33
N THR A 159 13.49 15.31 -2.76
CA THR A 159 12.93 16.66 -2.77
C THR A 159 11.72 16.67 -3.72
N PRO A 160 10.50 17.02 -3.25
CA PRO A 160 9.37 17.16 -4.14
C PRO A 160 9.71 18.27 -5.14
N ARG A 161 9.52 17.97 -6.44
CA ARG A 161 9.70 18.94 -7.52
C ARG A 161 8.50 19.86 -7.64
#